data_AF-A0A0U5M6J1-F1
#
_entry.id   AF-A0A0U5M6J1-F1
#
_cell.length_a   1.000
_cell.length_b   1.000
_cell.length_c   1.000
_cell.angle_alpha   90.00
_cell.angle_beta   90.00
_cell.angle_gamma   90.00
#
_symmetry.space_group_name_H-M   'P 1'
#
loop_
_entity.id
_entity.type
_entity.pdbx_description
1 polymer ?
#
loop_
_entity_poly.entity_id
_entity_poly.type
_entity_poly.pdbx_seq_one_letter_code
_entity_poly.pdbx_strand_id
1 'polypeptide(L)'
;MPKPDEHEVMAAALEATGDYRVLRRLVPRQHITQPDGSKARQGIFLDLETTGLDPVKDEIIEMAMVPFTYSLDGRVFEVQAAFQSLRQPADPIPAEITKLTGITDEMVAGKNIDPDEVAAFMAPAALIIAHNAAFDRKFAERFCPSFSTKPWACSMSQVDWAAEGFEGTKLGYLLERFAI
;
A
#
# COMPACT_ATOMS: atom_id res chain seq x y z
N MET A 1 10.27 33.31 -4.79
CA MET A 1 9.59 32.12 -4.23
C MET A 1 9.84 32.13 -2.73
N PRO A 2 8.83 31.94 -1.89
CA PRO A 2 9.02 31.87 -0.44
C PRO A 2 9.96 30.70 -0.10
N LYS A 3 10.76 30.83 0.96
CA LYS A 3 11.62 29.74 1.41
C LYS A 3 10.75 28.60 1.98
N PRO A 4 11.17 27.32 1.93
CA PRO A 4 10.41 26.20 2.49
C PRO A 4 9.93 26.43 3.94
N ASP A 5 10.73 27.14 4.72
CA ASP A 5 10.43 27.55 6.11
C ASP A 5 9.27 28.55 6.20
N GLU A 6 9.11 29.44 5.21
CA GLU A 6 8.01 30.42 5.17
C GLU A 6 6.65 29.76 4.90
N HIS A 7 6.60 28.67 4.13
CA HIS A 7 5.36 27.92 3.90
C HIS A 7 4.88 27.19 5.16
N GLU A 8 5.79 26.61 5.94
CA GLU A 8 5.41 25.94 7.20
C GLU A 8 4.96 26.93 8.26
N VAL A 9 5.53 28.13 8.31
CA VAL A 9 5.03 29.21 9.18
C VAL A 9 3.60 29.58 8.80
N MET A 10 3.27 29.68 7.51
CA MET A 10 1.90 29.94 7.05
C MET A 10 0.95 28.78 7.38
N ALA A 11 1.38 27.53 7.17
CA ALA A 11 0.60 26.35 7.51
C ALA A 11 0.28 26.31 9.01
N ALA A 12 1.27 26.52 9.86
CA ALA A 12 1.10 26.57 11.31
C ALA A 12 0.19 27.72 11.75
N ALA A 13 0.27 28.89 11.10
CA ALA A 13 -0.61 30.03 11.38
C ALA A 13 -2.07 29.73 11.05
N LEU A 14 -2.35 29.02 9.95
CA LEU A 14 -3.69 28.57 9.59
C LEU A 14 -4.23 27.53 10.58
N GLU A 15 -3.42 26.53 10.95
CA GLU A 15 -3.82 25.53 11.94
C GLU A 15 -4.11 26.15 13.31
N ALA A 16 -3.33 27.16 13.71
CA ALA A 16 -3.50 27.85 14.99
C ALA A 16 -4.82 28.62 15.12
N THR A 17 -5.51 28.94 14.01
CA THR A 17 -6.83 29.58 14.09
C THR A 17 -7.93 28.61 14.52
N GLY A 18 -7.72 27.30 14.31
CA GLY A 18 -8.72 26.26 14.54
C GLY A 18 -9.78 26.12 13.44
N ASP A 19 -9.78 27.00 12.44
CA ASP A 19 -10.74 26.95 11.31
C ASP A 19 -10.26 26.06 10.17
N TYR A 20 -8.95 25.77 10.14
CA TYR A 20 -8.31 25.03 9.05
C TYR A 20 -7.67 23.75 9.57
N ARG A 21 -7.85 22.68 8.79
CA ARG A 21 -7.03 21.47 8.88
C ARG A 21 -6.07 21.48 7.69
N VAL A 22 -4.78 21.66 7.96
CA VAL A 22 -3.75 21.66 6.91
C VAL A 22 -3.19 20.25 6.75
N LEU A 23 -3.36 19.67 5.57
CA LEU A 23 -2.77 18.37 5.23
C LEU A 23 -1.32 18.57 4.77
N ARG A 24 -0.42 17.71 5.23
CA ARG A 24 0.99 17.71 4.84
C ARG A 24 1.26 16.55 3.90
N ARG A 25 2.11 16.78 2.91
CA ARG A 25 2.55 15.73 2.01
C ARG A 25 3.13 14.55 2.81
N LEU A 26 2.66 13.34 2.53
CA LEU A 26 3.26 12.12 3.07
C LEU A 26 4.74 12.05 2.71
N VAL A 27 5.61 11.99 3.71
CA VAL A 27 7.04 11.74 3.52
C VAL A 27 7.32 10.31 3.94
N PRO A 28 7.87 9.45 3.05
CA PRO A 28 8.23 8.09 3.39
C PRO A 28 9.19 8.04 4.59
N ARG A 29 8.88 7.18 5.57
CA ARG A 29 9.73 6.95 6.73
C ARG A 29 10.24 5.52 6.69
N GLN A 30 11.55 5.36 6.56
CA GLN A 30 12.18 4.04 6.58
C GLN A 30 12.23 3.47 7.99
N HIS A 31 12.50 4.30 9.00
CA HIS A 31 12.56 3.86 10.39
C HIS A 31 11.37 4.44 11.15
N ILE A 32 10.54 3.55 11.70
CA ILE A 32 9.33 3.90 12.45
C ILE A 32 9.62 3.89 13.95
N THR A 33 10.18 2.78 14.43
CA THR A 33 10.66 2.66 15.82
C THR A 33 12.07 2.09 15.83
N GLN A 34 12.88 2.49 16.81
CA GLN A 34 14.24 1.96 16.93
C GLN A 34 14.18 0.46 17.30
N PRO A 35 14.92 -0.41 16.62
CA PRO A 35 15.08 -1.79 17.03
C PRO A 35 15.66 -1.86 18.45
N ASP A 36 14.98 -2.58 19.33
CA ASP A 36 15.35 -2.77 20.74
C ASP A 36 16.08 -4.09 21.00
N GLY A 37 16.48 -4.79 19.93
CA GLY A 37 17.09 -6.12 19.99
C GLY A 37 16.09 -7.27 20.16
N SER A 38 14.78 -7.00 20.21
CA SER A 38 13.76 -8.06 20.20
C SER A 38 13.78 -8.85 18.89
N LYS A 39 13.28 -10.09 18.94
CA LYS A 39 13.12 -10.91 17.73
C LYS A 39 12.11 -10.25 16.80
N ALA A 40 12.51 -10.06 15.56
CA ALA A 40 11.67 -9.51 14.51
C ALA A 40 11.31 -10.54 13.43
N ARG A 41 10.22 -10.28 12.73
CA ARG A 41 9.81 -10.96 11.50
C ARG A 41 9.65 -9.93 10.39
N GLN A 42 9.64 -10.39 9.14
CA GLN A 42 9.30 -9.56 8.00
C GLN A 42 7.84 -9.78 7.61
N GLY A 43 7.11 -8.71 7.32
CA GLY A 43 5.84 -8.73 6.64
C GLY A 43 5.94 -7.98 5.31
N ILE A 44 4.92 -8.07 4.48
CA ILE A 44 4.78 -7.28 3.25
C ILE A 44 3.42 -6.60 3.25
N PHE A 45 3.40 -5.30 2.98
CA PHE A 45 2.20 -4.63 2.49
C PHE A 45 2.10 -4.85 0.98
N LEU A 46 0.98 -5.39 0.52
CA LEU A 46 0.69 -5.63 -0.89
C LEU A 46 -0.46 -4.72 -1.33
N ASP A 47 -0.34 -4.19 -2.52
CA ASP A 47 -1.39 -3.47 -3.24
C ASP A 47 -1.32 -3.83 -4.73
N LEU A 48 -2.49 -4.02 -5.35
CA LEU A 48 -2.62 -4.39 -6.75
C LEU A 48 -3.56 -3.45 -7.49
N GLU A 49 -3.13 -2.99 -8.66
CA GLU A 49 -4.04 -2.39 -9.64
C GLU A 49 -4.36 -3.38 -10.74
N THR A 50 -5.61 -3.38 -11.19
CA THR A 50 -6.15 -4.41 -12.11
C THR A 50 -7.07 -3.79 -13.15
N THR A 51 -7.35 -4.53 -14.22
CA THR A 51 -8.29 -4.11 -15.28
C THR A 51 -9.77 -4.17 -14.86
N GLY A 52 -10.09 -4.63 -13.65
CA GLY A 52 -11.46 -4.81 -13.18
C GLY A 52 -11.55 -5.56 -11.84
N LEU A 53 -12.73 -6.08 -11.50
CA LEU A 53 -12.98 -6.68 -10.17
C LEU A 53 -13.06 -8.20 -10.14
N ASP A 54 -13.08 -8.86 -11.30
CA ASP A 54 -13.23 -10.30 -11.45
C ASP A 54 -11.85 -10.98 -11.59
N PRO A 55 -11.32 -11.63 -10.54
CA PRO A 55 -10.00 -12.28 -10.59
C PRO A 55 -9.91 -13.47 -11.56
N VAL A 56 -11.02 -13.88 -12.17
CA VAL A 56 -11.02 -14.92 -13.19
C VAL A 56 -10.75 -14.35 -14.58
N LYS A 57 -11.19 -13.11 -14.84
CA LYS A 57 -11.18 -12.47 -16.16
C LYS A 57 -10.23 -11.29 -16.23
N ASP A 58 -10.18 -10.49 -15.17
CA ASP A 58 -9.38 -9.28 -15.09
C ASP A 58 -7.94 -9.60 -14.73
N GLU A 59 -7.06 -8.68 -15.11
CA GLU A 59 -5.62 -8.86 -15.05
C GLU A 59 -4.96 -7.83 -14.15
N ILE A 60 -3.87 -8.23 -13.49
CA ILE A 60 -3.00 -7.32 -12.75
C ILE A 60 -2.24 -6.46 -13.76
N ILE A 61 -2.26 -5.14 -13.55
CA ILE A 61 -1.54 -4.12 -14.33
C ILE A 61 -0.46 -3.40 -13.52
N GLU A 62 -0.56 -3.40 -12.18
CA GLU A 62 0.51 -3.00 -11.27
C GLU A 62 0.54 -3.89 -10.03
N MET A 63 1.75 -4.15 -9.52
CA MET A 63 1.97 -4.76 -8.22
C MET A 63 2.97 -3.94 -7.42
N ALA A 64 2.56 -3.54 -6.22
CA ALA A 64 3.43 -2.90 -5.24
C ALA A 64 3.55 -3.80 -4.00
N MET A 65 4.79 -4.11 -3.59
CA MET A 65 5.09 -4.83 -2.36
C MET A 65 6.10 -4.06 -1.52
N VAL A 66 5.71 -3.71 -0.31
CA VAL A 66 6.55 -2.97 0.64
C VAL A 66 6.88 -3.86 1.84
N PRO A 67 8.11 -4.39 1.94
CA PRO A 67 8.51 -5.16 3.09
C PRO A 67 8.64 -4.28 4.33
N PHE A 68 8.28 -4.81 5.48
CA PHE A 68 8.49 -4.16 6.76
C PHE A 68 8.93 -5.17 7.81
N THR A 69 9.66 -4.72 8.82
CA THR A 69 10.04 -5.54 9.97
C THR A 69 9.19 -5.20 11.17
N TYR A 70 8.80 -6.22 11.93
CA TYR A 70 8.00 -6.06 13.14
C TYR A 70 8.43 -7.02 14.24
N SER A 71 8.35 -6.59 15.49
CA SER A 71 8.56 -7.46 16.67
C SER A 71 7.39 -8.41 16.89
N LEU A 72 7.60 -9.44 17.71
CA LEU A 72 6.55 -10.42 18.03
C LEU A 72 5.34 -9.82 18.81
N ASP A 73 5.49 -8.62 19.37
CA ASP A 73 4.41 -7.86 20.01
C ASP A 73 3.68 -6.89 19.04
N GLY A 74 4.07 -6.87 17.76
CA GLY A 74 3.40 -6.12 16.70
C GLY A 74 3.93 -4.71 16.42
N ARG A 75 4.99 -4.25 17.09
CA ARG A 75 5.59 -2.94 16.76
C ARG A 75 6.36 -3.02 15.45
N VAL A 76 6.11 -2.05 14.56
CA VAL A 76 6.83 -1.91 13.28
C VAL A 76 8.14 -1.16 13.51
N PHE A 77 9.26 -1.73 13.07
CA PHE A 77 10.58 -1.12 13.19
C PHE A 77 10.97 -0.37 11.93
N GLU A 78 10.99 -1.08 10.80
CA GLU A 78 11.52 -0.57 9.54
C GLU A 78 10.58 -0.87 8.38
N VAL A 79 10.49 0.06 7.44
CA VAL A 79 9.91 -0.09 6.11
C VAL A 79 11.05 -0.11 5.11
N GLN A 80 11.18 -1.21 4.38
CA GLN A 80 12.28 -1.46 3.44
C GLN A 80 11.93 -0.95 2.04
N ALA A 81 12.89 -1.08 1.12
CA ALA A 81 12.69 -0.73 -0.28
C ALA A 81 11.54 -1.54 -0.91
N ALA A 82 10.67 -0.83 -1.62
CA ALA A 82 9.52 -1.44 -2.29
C ALA A 82 9.96 -2.16 -3.57
N PHE A 83 9.28 -3.27 -3.86
CA PHE A 83 9.14 -3.79 -5.21
C PHE A 83 7.93 -3.11 -5.85
N GLN A 84 8.09 -2.58 -7.06
CA GLN A 84 7.00 -2.03 -7.85
C GLN A 84 7.22 -2.41 -9.30
N SER A 85 6.20 -2.97 -9.94
CA SER A 85 6.28 -3.38 -11.34
C SER A 85 4.94 -3.28 -12.03
N LEU A 86 4.99 -2.93 -13.31
CA LEU A 86 3.85 -2.82 -14.21
C LEU A 86 3.76 -4.06 -15.10
N ARG A 87 2.55 -4.37 -15.55
CA ARG A 87 2.29 -5.48 -16.47
C ARG A 87 1.32 -5.06 -17.56
N GLN A 88 1.67 -5.36 -18.81
CA GLN A 88 0.75 -5.20 -19.93
C GLN A 88 -0.38 -6.26 -19.83
N PRO A 89 -1.67 -5.86 -19.79
CA PRO A 89 -2.78 -6.79 -19.95
C PRO A 89 -2.93 -7.25 -21.41
N ALA A 90 -3.73 -8.30 -21.64
CA ALA A 90 -4.01 -8.81 -22.98
C ALA A 90 -4.91 -7.88 -23.79
N ASP A 91 -5.88 -7.24 -23.12
CA ASP A 91 -6.83 -6.30 -23.70
C ASP A 91 -6.56 -4.86 -23.22
N PRO A 92 -6.99 -3.82 -23.96
CA PRO A 92 -6.82 -2.43 -23.54
C PRO A 92 -7.43 -2.15 -22.17
N ILE A 93 -6.75 -1.32 -21.37
CA ILE A 93 -7.25 -0.92 -20.04
C ILE A 93 -8.55 -0.11 -20.20
N PRO A 94 -9.66 -0.49 -19.52
CA PRO A 94 -10.90 0.28 -19.59
C PRO A 94 -10.70 1.72 -19.11
N ALA A 95 -11.36 2.68 -19.77
CA ALA A 95 -11.18 4.10 -19.48
C ALA A 95 -11.52 4.47 -18.02
N GLU A 96 -12.50 3.80 -17.43
CA GLU A 96 -12.87 3.94 -16.02
C GLU A 96 -11.75 3.47 -15.07
N ILE A 97 -11.00 2.43 -15.44
CA ILE A 97 -9.85 1.94 -14.68
C ILE A 97 -8.70 2.93 -14.80
N THR A 98 -8.37 3.39 -16.01
CA THR A 98 -7.36 4.45 -16.18
C THR A 98 -7.72 5.70 -15.38
N LYS A 99 -9.00 6.08 -15.31
CA LYS A 99 -9.45 7.20 -14.48
C LYS A 99 -9.26 6.95 -12.98
N LEU A 100 -9.42 5.71 -12.53
CA LEU A 100 -9.31 5.34 -11.12
C LEU A 100 -7.85 5.23 -10.67
N THR A 101 -7.02 4.54 -11.47
CA THR A 101 -5.65 4.16 -11.11
C THR A 101 -4.61 5.13 -11.67
N GLY A 102 -4.95 5.88 -12.73
CA GLY A 102 -4.02 6.71 -13.48
C GLY A 102 -3.11 5.95 -14.44
N ILE A 103 -3.24 4.62 -14.53
CA ILE A 103 -2.39 3.77 -15.37
C ILE A 103 -2.97 3.70 -16.79
N THR A 104 -2.14 3.99 -17.79
CA THR A 104 -2.50 3.95 -19.21
C THR A 104 -1.88 2.77 -19.94
N ASP A 105 -2.44 2.41 -21.10
CA ASP A 105 -1.89 1.35 -21.97
C ASP A 105 -0.42 1.63 -22.36
N GLU A 106 -0.06 2.90 -22.55
CA GLU A 106 1.31 3.30 -22.87
C GLU A 106 2.30 3.06 -21.71
N MET A 107 1.86 3.22 -20.47
CA MET A 107 2.69 2.99 -19.28
C MET A 107 3.05 1.51 -19.13
N VAL A 108 2.09 0.63 -19.46
CA VAL A 108 2.23 -0.82 -19.31
C VAL A 108 2.78 -1.51 -20.55
N ALA A 109 2.85 -0.83 -21.70
CA ALA A 109 3.31 -1.41 -22.96
C ALA A 109 4.69 -2.08 -22.85
N GLY A 110 4.75 -3.37 -23.18
CA GLY A 110 5.93 -4.23 -23.11
C GLY A 110 6.41 -4.58 -21.70
N LYS A 111 5.68 -4.19 -20.65
CA LYS A 111 6.01 -4.50 -19.26
C LYS A 111 5.48 -5.88 -18.87
N ASN A 112 6.23 -6.57 -18.02
CA ASN A 112 5.86 -7.86 -17.49
C ASN A 112 6.24 -7.93 -16.01
N ILE A 113 5.40 -8.58 -15.21
CA ILE A 113 5.74 -8.99 -13.86
C ILE A 113 6.11 -10.47 -13.92
N ASP A 114 7.29 -10.82 -13.42
CA ASP A 114 7.73 -12.21 -13.35
C ASP A 114 7.24 -12.85 -12.03
N PRO A 115 6.40 -13.89 -12.06
CA PRO A 115 5.92 -14.54 -10.84
C PRO A 115 7.04 -15.19 -10.01
N ASP A 116 8.18 -15.57 -10.62
CA ASP A 116 9.33 -16.13 -9.90
C ASP A 116 10.09 -15.04 -9.14
N GLU A 117 10.23 -13.85 -9.72
CA GLU A 117 10.79 -12.67 -9.04
C GLU A 117 9.90 -12.26 -7.86
N VAL A 118 8.58 -12.24 -8.06
CA VAL A 118 7.61 -11.98 -6.99
C VAL A 118 7.73 -13.01 -5.87
N ALA A 119 7.84 -14.30 -6.22
CA ALA A 119 8.00 -15.37 -5.24
C ALA A 119 9.28 -15.23 -4.42
N ALA A 120 10.41 -14.91 -5.08
CA ALA A 120 11.68 -14.69 -4.42
C ALA A 120 11.64 -13.48 -3.49
N PHE A 121 11.04 -12.37 -3.95
CA PHE A 121 10.92 -11.13 -3.17
C PHE A 121 10.10 -11.35 -1.90
N MET A 122 8.98 -12.08 -1.98
CA MET A 122 8.12 -12.31 -0.81
C MET A 122 8.54 -13.51 0.05
N ALA A 123 9.52 -14.31 -0.38
CA ALA A 123 9.95 -15.50 0.34
C ALA A 123 10.23 -15.26 1.84
N PRO A 124 10.91 -14.16 2.26
CA PRO A 124 11.20 -13.89 3.68
C PRO A 124 9.98 -13.46 4.49
N ALA A 125 8.88 -13.07 3.84
CA ALA A 125 7.70 -12.55 4.52
C ALA A 125 6.98 -13.67 5.30
N ALA A 126 6.70 -13.41 6.57
CA ALA A 126 5.88 -14.26 7.43
C ALA A 126 4.39 -13.89 7.40
N LEU A 127 4.05 -12.74 6.82
CA LEU A 127 2.70 -12.18 6.75
C LEU A 127 2.56 -11.27 5.53
N ILE A 128 1.44 -11.38 4.81
CA ILE A 128 1.01 -10.41 3.81
C ILE A 128 -0.14 -9.60 4.37
N ILE A 129 -0.10 -8.27 4.21
CA ILE A 129 -1.15 -7.35 4.60
C ILE A 129 -1.60 -6.57 3.36
N ALA A 130 -2.90 -6.50 3.13
CA ALA A 130 -3.47 -5.63 2.10
C ALA A 130 -4.69 -4.88 2.66
N HIS A 131 -5.00 -3.74 2.08
CA HIS A 131 -6.21 -2.99 2.43
C HIS A 131 -7.37 -3.51 1.59
N ASN A 132 -8.35 -4.16 2.22
CA ASN A 132 -9.34 -5.01 1.55
C ASN A 132 -8.72 -6.29 0.93
N ALA A 133 -7.87 -6.98 1.69
CA ALA A 133 -7.12 -8.16 1.25
C ALA A 133 -7.92 -9.27 0.56
N ALA A 134 -9.25 -9.36 0.76
CA ALA A 134 -10.09 -10.32 0.05
C ALA A 134 -10.12 -10.09 -1.47
N PHE A 135 -9.82 -8.87 -1.91
CA PHE A 135 -9.62 -8.49 -3.31
C PHE A 135 -8.23 -8.95 -3.78
N ASP A 136 -7.16 -8.35 -3.25
CA ASP A 136 -5.78 -8.56 -3.70
C ASP A 136 -5.37 -10.04 -3.65
N ARG A 137 -5.75 -10.73 -2.58
CA ARG A 137 -5.40 -12.14 -2.36
C ARG A 137 -5.82 -13.04 -3.52
N LYS A 138 -7.01 -12.82 -4.09
CA LYS A 138 -7.52 -13.67 -5.18
C LYS A 138 -6.69 -13.51 -6.45
N PHE A 139 -6.31 -12.27 -6.77
CA PHE A 139 -5.43 -11.98 -7.91
C PHE A 139 -4.01 -12.48 -7.65
N ALA A 140 -3.45 -12.19 -6.47
CA ALA A 140 -2.10 -12.57 -6.07
C ALA A 140 -1.89 -14.09 -6.06
N GLU A 141 -2.78 -14.86 -5.45
CA GLU A 141 -2.67 -16.33 -5.40
C GLU A 141 -2.81 -16.99 -6.78
N ARG A 142 -3.64 -16.42 -7.67
CA ARG A 142 -3.76 -16.89 -9.05
C ARG A 142 -2.51 -16.57 -9.87
N PHE A 143 -1.94 -15.39 -9.68
CA PHE A 143 -0.77 -14.91 -10.41
C PHE A 143 0.52 -15.60 -9.97
N CYS A 144 0.73 -15.73 -8.66
CA CYS A 144 1.88 -16.39 -8.06
C CYS A 144 1.41 -17.34 -6.94
N PRO A 145 1.36 -18.67 -7.19
CA PRO A 145 0.83 -19.65 -6.24
C PRO A 145 1.48 -19.65 -4.86
N SER A 146 2.73 -19.18 -4.75
CA SER A 146 3.45 -19.05 -3.49
C SER A 146 2.71 -18.18 -2.45
N PHE A 147 1.84 -17.24 -2.88
CA PHE A 147 1.04 -16.43 -1.96
C PHE A 147 0.05 -17.26 -1.14
N SER A 148 -0.40 -18.41 -1.68
CA SER A 148 -1.35 -19.30 -0.99
C SER A 148 -0.74 -19.97 0.25
N THR A 149 0.59 -19.98 0.36
CA THR A 149 1.33 -20.54 1.51
C THR A 149 1.55 -19.53 2.63
N LYS A 150 1.24 -18.24 2.38
CA LYS A 150 1.48 -17.16 3.33
C LYS A 150 0.20 -16.85 4.13
N PRO A 151 0.31 -16.54 5.43
CA PRO A 151 -0.78 -15.93 6.17
C PRO A 151 -1.12 -14.55 5.62
N TRP A 152 -2.41 -14.20 5.64
CA TRP A 152 -2.93 -12.91 5.19
C TRP A 152 -3.63 -12.17 6.32
N ALA A 153 -3.44 -10.85 6.36
CA ALA A 153 -4.24 -9.94 7.17
C ALA A 153 -4.83 -8.82 6.30
N CYS A 154 -5.95 -8.27 6.75
CA CYS A 154 -6.71 -7.22 6.10
C CYS A 154 -6.75 -5.99 7.00
N SER A 155 -6.08 -4.92 6.61
CA SER A 155 -6.10 -3.67 7.38
C SER A 155 -7.48 -3.01 7.38
N MET A 156 -8.35 -3.33 6.41
CA MET A 156 -9.70 -2.76 6.33
C MET A 156 -10.69 -3.40 7.32
N SER A 157 -10.64 -4.72 7.50
CA SER A 157 -11.68 -5.46 8.23
C SER A 157 -11.23 -6.10 9.55
N GLN A 158 -9.93 -6.22 9.79
CA GLN A 158 -9.41 -6.83 11.02
C GLN A 158 -8.91 -5.81 12.05
N VAL A 159 -8.86 -4.53 11.68
CA VAL A 159 -8.66 -3.43 12.62
C VAL A 159 -10.03 -2.91 13.03
N ASP A 160 -10.27 -2.74 14.33
CA ASP A 160 -11.50 -2.16 14.85
C ASP A 160 -11.46 -0.63 14.71
N TRP A 161 -11.64 -0.17 13.47
CA TRP A 161 -11.60 1.25 13.14
C TRP A 161 -12.65 2.06 13.91
N ALA A 162 -13.78 1.46 14.25
CA ALA A 162 -14.81 2.12 15.05
C ALA A 162 -14.32 2.38 16.49
N ALA A 163 -13.66 1.40 17.12
CA ALA A 163 -13.03 1.59 18.42
C ALA A 163 -11.89 2.62 18.38
N GLU A 164 -11.19 2.74 17.24
CA GLU A 164 -10.20 3.80 16.98
C GLU A 164 -10.84 5.16 16.65
N GLY A 165 -12.17 5.26 16.60
CA GLY A 165 -12.93 6.50 16.40
C GLY A 165 -13.11 6.92 14.94
N PHE A 166 -13.05 5.98 13.99
CA PHE A 166 -13.30 6.21 12.57
C PHE A 166 -14.70 5.73 12.18
N GLU A 167 -15.39 6.49 11.33
CA GLU A 167 -16.73 6.15 10.83
C GLU A 167 -16.69 5.39 9.49
N GLY A 168 -15.52 5.32 8.87
CA GLY A 168 -15.31 4.69 7.58
C GLY A 168 -13.94 4.02 7.49
N THR A 169 -13.81 3.07 6.57
CA THR A 169 -12.60 2.25 6.42
C THR A 169 -11.87 2.50 5.11
N LYS A 170 -12.32 3.45 4.27
CA LYS A 170 -11.63 3.79 3.03
C LYS A 170 -10.25 4.35 3.36
N LEU A 171 -9.20 3.83 2.73
CA LEU A 171 -7.82 4.20 3.05
C LEU A 171 -7.58 5.72 3.04
N GLY A 172 -8.07 6.44 2.02
CA GLY A 172 -7.93 7.90 1.96
C GLY A 172 -8.57 8.62 3.16
N TYR A 173 -9.76 8.18 3.60
CA TYR A 173 -10.42 8.72 4.79
C TYR A 173 -9.64 8.40 6.08
N LEU A 174 -9.02 7.22 6.17
CA LEU A 174 -8.18 6.86 7.32
C LEU A 174 -6.93 7.75 7.41
N LEU A 175 -6.32 8.08 6.26
CA LEU A 175 -5.12 8.92 6.18
C LEU A 175 -5.38 10.37 6.60
N GLU A 176 -6.54 10.93 6.26
CA GLU A 176 -6.91 12.29 6.62
C GLU A 176 -6.72 12.56 8.12
N ARG A 177 -7.00 11.56 8.99
CA ARG A 177 -6.86 11.71 10.45
C ARG A 177 -5.43 11.99 10.90
N PHE A 178 -4.44 11.54 10.15
CA PHE A 178 -3.02 11.76 10.42
C PHE A 178 -2.50 13.07 9.83
N ALA A 179 -3.39 13.92 9.29
CA ALA A 179 -3.07 15.18 8.61
C ALA A 179 -2.14 14.97 7.40
N ILE A 180 -2.37 13.87 6.68
CA ILE A 180 -1.63 13.43 5.51
C ILE A 180 -2.61 13.19 4.36
#